data_AF-A0AB39Q7Z1-F1
#
_entry.id   AF-A0AB39Q7Z1-F1
#
_cell.length_a   1.000
_cell.length_b   1.000
_cell.length_c   1.000
_cell.angle_alpha   90.00
_cell.angle_beta   90.00
_cell.angle_gamma   90.00
#
_symmetry.space_group_name_H-M   'P 1'
#
loop_
_entity.id
_entity.type
_entity.pdbx_description
1 polymer ?
#
loop_
_entity_poly.entity_id
_entity_poly.type
_entity_poly.pdbx_seq_one_letter_code
_entity_poly.pdbx_strand_id
1 'polypeptide(L)'
;MSSARPPGLPIVDAMTPAVLVLAGPVTRDEVAGLCDDVRALLEASGVGAVVCDVGGLGPPGLGVVDLLARLQLAARRAGGRIRLRDPDPALCPLLDLVGLRFEVEGQPEQREPPLGVEEEVEPGEPAV
;
A
#
# COMPACT_ATOMS: atom_id res chain seq x y z
N MET A 1 31.30 30.34 12.91
CA MET A 1 30.53 29.20 12.36
C MET A 1 29.23 29.15 13.14
N SER A 2 28.12 29.55 12.52
CA SER A 2 26.81 29.65 13.16
C SER A 2 25.88 28.66 12.47
N SER A 3 25.52 27.57 13.14
CA SER A 3 24.47 26.67 12.68
C SER A 3 23.16 27.08 13.34
N ALA A 4 22.31 27.73 12.55
CA ALA A 4 20.93 28.01 12.95
C ALA A 4 20.15 26.69 13.08
N ARG A 5 19.39 26.57 14.16
CA ARG A 5 18.48 25.44 14.45
C ARG A 5 17.31 25.50 13.45
N PRO A 6 16.96 24.40 12.76
CA PRO A 6 15.79 24.43 11.88
C PRO A 6 14.50 24.53 12.71
N PRO A 7 13.44 25.17 12.17
CA PRO A 7 12.17 25.32 12.85
C PRO A 7 11.48 23.96 13.01
N GLY A 8 10.69 23.85 14.06
CA GLY A 8 10.10 22.61 14.58
C GLY A 8 9.43 21.72 13.53
N LEU A 9 9.63 20.41 13.71
CA LEU A 9 8.99 19.37 12.92
C LEU A 9 7.45 19.54 13.03
N PRO A 10 6.71 19.53 11.90
CA PRO A 10 5.28 19.30 11.99
C PRO A 10 5.08 17.94 12.67
N ILE A 11 4.20 17.90 13.66
CA ILE A 11 3.72 16.66 14.26
C ILE A 11 3.19 15.82 13.10
N VAL A 12 3.96 14.82 12.67
CA VAL A 12 3.55 13.86 11.66
C VAL A 12 2.41 13.06 12.28
N ASP A 13 1.22 13.30 11.76
CA ASP A 13 0.04 12.52 12.04
C ASP A 13 0.32 11.06 11.67
N ALA A 14 0.22 10.15 12.64
CA ALA A 14 0.42 8.71 12.47
C ALA A 14 -0.60 8.05 11.52
N MET A 15 -1.47 8.84 10.90
CA MET A 15 -2.59 8.40 10.08
C MET A 15 -2.29 8.31 8.59
N THR A 16 -1.23 8.97 8.09
CA THR A 16 -0.86 8.87 6.66
C THR A 16 0.30 7.90 6.49
N PRO A 17 0.11 6.72 5.88
CA PRO A 17 1.21 5.80 5.65
C PRO A 17 2.25 6.44 4.72
N ALA A 18 3.53 6.11 4.90
CA ALA A 18 4.56 6.47 3.94
C ALA A 18 4.28 5.72 2.62
N VAL A 19 3.88 6.43 1.57
CA VAL A 19 3.52 5.85 0.26
C VAL A 19 4.64 6.09 -0.75
N LEU A 20 5.04 5.02 -1.44
CA LEU A 20 5.93 5.03 -2.60
C LEU A 20 5.13 4.58 -3.83
N VAL A 21 5.04 5.42 -4.86
CA VAL A 21 4.31 5.09 -6.10
C VAL A 21 5.28 4.57 -7.15
N LEU A 22 5.00 3.40 -7.71
CA LEU A 22 5.81 2.73 -8.71
C LEU A 22 5.10 2.76 -10.06
N ALA A 23 5.73 3.40 -11.06
CA ALA A 23 5.14 3.60 -12.38
C ALA A 23 6.08 3.14 -13.50
N GLY A 24 5.51 2.41 -14.46
CA GLY A 24 6.19 1.92 -15.65
C GLY A 24 7.20 0.79 -15.39
N PRO A 25 7.87 0.32 -16.46
CA PRO A 25 8.99 -0.61 -16.31
C PRO A 25 10.14 0.07 -15.59
N VAL A 26 10.48 -0.43 -14.41
CA VAL A 26 11.61 0.10 -13.62
C VAL A 26 12.91 -0.52 -14.09
N THR A 27 13.87 0.32 -14.46
CA THR A 27 15.22 -0.08 -14.84
C THR A 27 16.05 -0.45 -13.60
N ARG A 28 17.13 -1.23 -13.78
CA ARG A 28 17.98 -1.65 -12.66
C ARG A 28 18.59 -0.50 -11.86
N ASP A 29 18.92 0.60 -12.54
CA ASP A 29 19.52 1.77 -11.89
C ASP A 29 18.50 2.49 -11.00
N GLU A 30 17.23 2.56 -11.44
CA GLU A 30 16.13 3.11 -10.66
C GLU A 30 15.82 2.26 -9.42
N VAL A 31 15.99 0.93 -9.50
CA VAL A 31 15.77 0.05 -8.33
C VAL A 31 16.66 0.43 -7.14
N ALA A 32 17.91 0.81 -7.40
CA ALA A 32 18.83 1.22 -6.33
C ALA A 32 18.32 2.48 -5.64
N GLY A 33 17.91 3.50 -6.41
CA GLY A 33 17.32 4.72 -5.86
C GLY A 33 16.05 4.44 -5.05
N LEU A 34 15.15 3.61 -5.57
CA LEU A 34 13.93 3.23 -4.85
C LEU A 34 14.21 2.46 -3.55
N CYS A 35 15.28 1.65 -3.51
CA CYS A 35 15.70 1.00 -2.26
C CYS A 35 16.18 2.01 -1.22
N ASP A 36 16.87 3.07 -1.65
CA ASP A 36 17.33 4.15 -0.78
C ASP A 36 16.13 4.97 -0.27
N ASP A 37 15.16 5.27 -1.14
CA ASP A 37 13.91 5.94 -0.78
C ASP A 37 13.13 5.16 0.27
N VAL A 38 13.01 3.83 0.13
CA VAL A 38 12.35 2.97 1.14
C VAL A 38 13.02 3.09 2.50
N ARG A 39 14.37 3.12 2.56
CA ARG A 39 15.08 3.26 3.84
C ARG A 39 14.84 4.64 4.44
N ALA A 40 14.94 5.69 3.63
CA ALA A 40 14.69 7.05 4.08
C ALA A 40 13.26 7.24 4.60
N LEU A 41 12.25 6.65 3.94
CA LEU A 41 10.86 6.69 4.38
C LEU A 41 10.64 5.97 5.71
N LEU A 42 11.27 4.81 5.92
CA LEU A 42 11.18 4.07 7.19
C LEU A 42 11.86 4.85 8.34
N GLU A 43 13.02 5.43 8.08
CA GLU A 43 13.75 6.25 9.06
C GLU A 43 12.98 7.51 9.43
N ALA A 44 12.36 8.19 8.45
CA ALA A 44 11.66 9.44 8.66
C ALA A 44 10.27 9.27 9.31
N SER A 45 9.54 8.22 8.94
CA SER A 45 8.16 8.02 9.44
C SER A 45 8.11 7.42 10.84
N GLY A 46 9.14 6.68 11.26
CA GLY A 46 9.08 5.85 12.48
C GLY A 46 8.02 4.74 12.41
N VAL A 47 7.35 4.58 11.26
CA VAL A 47 6.35 3.56 10.99
C VAL A 47 7.07 2.34 10.43
N GLY A 48 6.81 1.16 10.99
CA GLY A 48 7.46 -0.09 10.57
C GLY A 48 7.04 -0.60 9.19
N ALA A 49 6.37 0.19 8.36
CA ALA A 49 5.91 -0.20 7.03
C ALA A 49 5.86 0.96 6.04
N VAL A 50 6.22 0.67 4.78
CA VAL A 50 6.03 1.55 3.61
C VAL A 50 4.98 0.91 2.70
N VAL A 51 4.04 1.72 2.22
CA VAL A 51 3.03 1.30 1.25
C VAL A 51 3.58 1.55 -0.14
N CYS A 52 3.74 0.51 -0.93
CA CYS A 52 4.11 0.59 -2.33
C CYS A 52 2.85 0.46 -3.20
N ASP A 53 2.47 1.55 -3.84
CA ASP A 53 1.46 1.54 -4.90
C ASP A 53 2.09 0.98 -6.18
N VAL A 54 1.56 -0.14 -6.64
CA VAL A 54 2.06 -0.91 -7.79
C VAL A 54 1.12 -0.86 -8.99
N GLY A 55 0.03 -0.09 -8.92
CA GLY A 55 -0.99 -0.02 -9.98
C GLY A 55 -0.43 0.54 -11.29
N GLY A 56 0.68 1.26 -11.24
CA GLY A 56 1.36 1.85 -12.40
C GLY A 56 2.40 0.96 -13.09
N LEU A 57 2.73 -0.22 -12.57
CA LEU A 57 3.86 -1.05 -13.06
C LEU A 57 3.59 -1.78 -14.39
N GLY A 58 2.34 -1.80 -14.86
CA GLY A 58 1.94 -2.58 -16.04
C GLY A 58 1.86 -4.08 -15.74
N PRO A 59 1.84 -4.96 -16.77
CA PRO A 59 1.63 -6.39 -16.60
C PRO A 59 2.67 -7.04 -15.67
N PRO A 60 2.26 -7.92 -14.75
CA PRO A 60 3.18 -8.56 -13.82
C PRO A 60 4.15 -9.50 -14.55
N GLY A 61 5.41 -9.46 -14.13
CA GLY A 61 6.48 -10.30 -14.66
C GLY A 61 7.68 -10.33 -13.73
N LEU A 62 8.73 -11.07 -14.10
CA LEU A 62 9.90 -11.28 -13.23
C LEU A 62 10.66 -9.98 -12.91
N GLY A 63 10.58 -8.95 -13.75
CA GLY A 63 11.15 -7.64 -13.45
C GLY A 63 10.46 -6.95 -12.25
N VAL A 64 9.12 -7.01 -12.21
CA VAL A 64 8.32 -6.50 -11.07
C VAL A 64 8.62 -7.32 -9.82
N VAL A 65 8.76 -8.64 -9.95
CA VAL A 65 9.13 -9.52 -8.83
C VAL A 65 10.51 -9.17 -8.27
N ASP A 66 11.53 -9.00 -9.12
CA ASP A 66 12.88 -8.62 -8.69
C ASP A 66 12.89 -7.25 -7.99
N LEU A 67 12.16 -6.26 -8.54
CA LEU A 67 11.97 -4.96 -7.91
C LEU A 67 11.38 -5.11 -6.50
N LEU A 68 10.21 -5.76 -6.37
CA LEU A 68 9.53 -5.91 -5.09
C LEU A 68 10.37 -6.68 -4.08
N ALA A 69 11.08 -7.73 -4.50
CA ALA A 69 12.00 -8.48 -3.64
C ALA A 69 13.12 -7.59 -3.07
N ARG A 70 13.68 -6.71 -3.89
CA ARG A 70 14.74 -5.77 -3.48
C ARG A 70 14.22 -4.72 -2.52
N LEU A 71 13.04 -4.15 -2.79
CA LEU A 71 12.40 -3.20 -1.87
C LEU A 71 12.07 -3.85 -0.53
N GLN A 72 11.52 -5.07 -0.53
CA GLN A 72 11.25 -5.82 0.70
C GLN A 72 12.54 -6.12 1.47
N LEU A 73 13.63 -6.47 0.79
CA LEU A 73 14.93 -6.67 1.45
C LEU A 73 15.47 -5.37 2.04
N ALA A 74 15.36 -4.25 1.33
CA ALA A 74 15.76 -2.93 1.82
C ALA A 74 14.96 -2.54 3.07
N ALA A 75 13.64 -2.71 3.03
CA ALA A 75 12.75 -2.44 4.15
C ALA A 75 13.11 -3.30 5.37
N ARG A 76 13.27 -4.62 5.19
CA ARG A 76 13.62 -5.53 6.29
C ARG A 76 14.96 -5.20 6.93
N ARG A 77 15.95 -4.77 6.15
CA ARG A 77 17.26 -4.33 6.67
C ARG A 77 17.17 -3.04 7.48
N ALA A 78 16.21 -2.18 7.16
CA ALA A 78 15.88 -0.97 7.93
C ALA A 78 14.89 -1.23 9.08
N GLY A 79 14.55 -2.51 9.37
CA GLY A 79 13.63 -2.87 10.46
C GLY A 79 12.14 -2.71 10.13
N GLY A 80 11.78 -2.49 8.86
CA GLY A 80 10.40 -2.34 8.40
C GLY A 80 9.95 -3.43 7.43
N ARG A 81 8.82 -3.18 6.76
CA ARG A 81 8.22 -4.07 5.74
C ARG A 81 7.55 -3.26 4.62
N ILE A 82 7.27 -3.91 3.50
CA ILE A 82 6.45 -3.34 2.42
C ILE A 82 5.01 -3.87 2.51
N ARG A 83 4.06 -2.99 2.22
CA ARG A 83 2.65 -3.31 1.92
C ARG A 83 2.35 -2.92 0.49
N LEU A 84 1.63 -3.76 -0.25
CA LEU A 84 1.25 -3.45 -1.63
C LEU A 84 -0.12 -2.76 -1.65
N ARG A 85 -0.23 -1.70 -2.44
CA ARG A 85 -1.50 -1.06 -2.81
C ARG A 85 -1.74 -1.28 -4.30
N ASP A 86 -2.98 -1.61 -4.62
CA ASP A 86 -3.46 -1.85 -5.99
C ASP A 86 -2.60 -2.81 -6.84
N PRO A 87 -2.23 -4.00 -6.31
CA PRO A 87 -1.55 -5.01 -7.13
C PRO A 87 -2.47 -5.52 -8.24
N ASP A 88 -1.90 -5.69 -9.44
CA ASP A 88 -2.55 -6.44 -10.51
C ASP A 88 -2.99 -7.82 -9.97
N PRO A 89 -4.21 -8.29 -10.24
CA PRO A 89 -4.70 -9.58 -9.73
C PRO A 89 -3.79 -10.78 -10.07
N ALA A 90 -3.04 -10.73 -11.18
CA ALA A 90 -2.09 -11.77 -11.56
C ALA A 90 -0.72 -11.64 -10.85
N LEU A 91 -0.43 -10.51 -10.20
CA LEU A 91 0.80 -10.31 -9.43
C LEU A 91 0.80 -11.15 -8.15
N CYS A 92 -0.32 -11.20 -7.41
CA CYS A 92 -0.39 -11.96 -6.15
C CYS A 92 -0.09 -13.46 -6.33
N PRO A 93 -0.72 -14.19 -7.28
CA PRO A 93 -0.37 -15.58 -7.56
C PRO A 93 1.09 -15.77 -8.00
N LEU A 94 1.66 -14.83 -8.76
CA LEU A 94 3.05 -14.88 -9.17
C LEU A 94 3.99 -14.73 -7.96
N LEU A 95 3.69 -13.80 -7.05
CA LEU A 95 4.44 -13.61 -5.80
C LEU A 95 4.37 -14.86 -4.90
N ASP A 96 3.18 -15.46 -4.78
CA ASP A 96 2.99 -16.71 -4.05
C ASP A 96 3.79 -17.86 -4.67
N LEU A 97 3.78 -17.98 -6.00
CA LEU A 97 4.54 -18.99 -6.75
C LEU A 97 6.04 -18.91 -6.47
N VAL A 98 6.60 -17.69 -6.40
CA VAL A 98 8.02 -17.48 -6.10
C VAL A 98 8.33 -17.43 -4.60
N GLY A 99 7.32 -17.61 -3.75
CA GLY A 99 7.48 -17.61 -2.29
C GLY A 99 7.72 -16.23 -1.67
N LEU A 100 7.41 -15.14 -2.38
CA LEU A 100 7.48 -13.78 -1.86
C LEU A 100 6.12 -13.36 -1.30
N ARG A 101 6.07 -13.06 -0.01
CA ARG A 101 4.82 -12.67 0.67
C ARG A 101 4.82 -11.19 0.99
N PHE A 102 3.72 -10.54 0.63
CA PHE A 102 3.44 -9.15 0.96
C PHE A 102 2.07 -9.03 1.61
N GLU A 103 1.94 -8.09 2.54
CA GLU A 103 0.63 -7.61 2.98
C GLU A 103 0.05 -6.74 1.85
N VAL A 104 -1.21 -6.95 1.48
CA VAL A 104 -1.92 -6.10 0.51
C VAL A 104 -2.90 -5.21 1.28
N GLU A 105 -2.96 -3.92 0.97
CA GLU A 105 -3.97 -3.05 1.54
C GLU A 105 -5.37 -3.50 1.07
N GLY A 106 -6.28 -3.67 2.04
CA GLY A 106 -7.67 -3.98 1.73
C GLY A 106 -8.30 -2.86 0.93
N GLN A 107 -9.01 -3.20 -0.15
CA GLN A 107 -9.83 -2.24 -0.87
C GLN A 107 -10.90 -1.71 0.11
N PRO A 108 -11.19 -0.40 0.15
CA PRO A 108 -12.36 0.07 0.87
C PRO A 108 -13.59 -0.58 0.23
N GLU A 109 -14.32 -1.40 0.99
CA GLU A 109 -15.62 -1.90 0.55
C GLU A 109 -16.46 -0.67 0.19
N GLN A 110 -16.81 -0.53 -1.08
CA GLN A 110 -17.82 0.42 -1.48
C GLN A 110 -19.09 -0.03 -0.78
N ARG A 111 -19.45 0.67 0.31
CA ARG A 111 -20.63 0.43 1.13
C ARG A 111 -21.80 0.13 0.20
N GLU A 112 -22.22 -1.14 0.15
CA GLU A 112 -23.45 -1.53 -0.55
C GLU A 112 -24.56 -0.60 -0.05
N PRO A 113 -25.32 0.07 -0.94
CA PRO A 113 -26.45 0.85 -0.50
C PRO A 113 -27.41 -0.08 0.27
N PRO A 114 -27.88 0.33 1.46
CA PRO A 114 -28.74 -0.53 2.28
C PRO A 114 -29.95 -0.94 1.43
N LEU A 115 -30.15 -2.26 1.32
CA LEU A 115 -31.34 -2.83 0.68
C LEU A 115 -32.57 -2.18 1.34
N GLY A 116 -33.39 -1.52 0.53
CA GLY A 116 -34.62 -0.89 1.00
C GLY A 116 -35.45 -1.92 1.76
N VAL A 117 -35.79 -1.60 3.00
CA VAL A 117 -36.66 -2.43 3.84
C VAL A 117 -37.99 -2.60 3.11
N GLU A 118 -38.38 -3.85 2.83
CA GLU A 118 -39.75 -4.16 2.41
C GLU A 118 -40.66 -3.88 3.62
N GLU A 119 -41.51 -2.86 3.49
CA GLU A 119 -42.50 -2.53 4.50
C GLU A 119 -43.52 -3.68 4.56
N GLU A 120 -43.57 -4.35 5.70
CA GLU A 120 -44.54 -5.40 5.99
C GLU A 120 -45.94 -4.79 6.00
N VAL A 121 -46.76 -5.10 4.99
CA VAL A 121 -48.17 -4.70 4.96
C VAL A 121 -48.93 -5.54 5.98
N GLU A 122 -49.35 -4.90 7.09
CA GLU A 122 -50.15 -5.54 8.13
C GLU A 122 -51.59 -5.82 7.62
N PRO A 123 -52.06 -7.09 7.63
CA PRO A 123 -53.36 -7.44 7.09
C PRO A 123 -54.46 -7.34 8.15
N GLY A 124 -55.30 -6.30 8.02
CA GLY A 124 -56.76 -6.41 8.22
C GLY A 124 -57.37 -5.74 9.45
N GLU A 125 -58.48 -5.03 9.22
CA GLU A 125 -59.68 -5.08 10.07
C GLU A 125 -60.96 -4.76 9.24
N PRO A 126 -62.12 -5.35 9.55
CA PRO A 126 -63.30 -5.39 8.68
C PRO A 126 -64.24 -4.19 8.88
N ALA A 127 -64.99 -3.83 7.83
CA ALA A 127 -66.08 -2.87 7.92
C ALA A 127 -67.33 -3.51 8.55
N VAL A 128 -67.94 -2.79 9.49
CA VAL A 128 -69.22 -3.10 10.16
C VAL A 128 -70.40 -2.93 9.22
#